data_AF-A0A9W8HSE9-F1
#
_entry.id   AF-A0A9W8HSE9-F1
#
_cell.length_a   1.000
_cell.length_b   1.000
_cell.length_c   1.000
_cell.angle_alpha   90.00
_cell.angle_beta   90.00
_cell.angle_gamma   90.00
#
_symmetry.space_group_name_H-M   'P 1'
#
loop_
_entity.id
_entity.type
_entity.pdbx_description
1 polymer ?
#
loop_
_entity_poly.entity_id
_entity_poly.type
_entity_poly.pdbx_seq_one_letter_code
_entity_poly.pdbx_strand_id
1 'polypeptide(L)'
;MYVLNWMALTKYGLGFRLSDGTTGTLFNDNTSLLRVHEPESYVYVRPYENRSSIGHYSVSDFPPQLDKKQRLLHSFGHKIAKSFSARVDRDICADSREPGIVKCLLQALATNVGMVFLLTGNVLQFNMRNHSKLFLYKDAHIFYKNPDGGKWHFDLRQGPEMLIRNATIDI
;
A
#
# COMPACT_ATOMS: atom_id res chain seq x y z
N MET A 1 -5.86 3.97 -4.24
CA MET A 1 -5.70 2.93 -3.19
C MET A 1 -4.31 2.99 -2.56
N TYR A 2 -4.18 2.79 -1.24
CA TYR A 2 -2.91 2.89 -0.48
C TYR A 2 -2.78 1.83 0.63
N VAL A 3 -1.59 1.67 1.23
CA VAL A 3 -1.37 0.81 2.42
C VAL A 3 -1.98 1.46 3.66
N LEU A 4 -3.08 0.89 4.14
CA LEU A 4 -3.80 1.37 5.32
C LEU A 4 -3.08 0.98 6.62
N ASN A 5 -2.65 -0.28 6.73
CA ASN A 5 -1.85 -0.78 7.84
C ASN A 5 -0.99 -1.98 7.39
N TRP A 6 0.03 -2.30 8.17
CA TRP A 6 1.01 -3.34 7.86
C TRP A 6 1.57 -3.97 9.13
N MET A 7 2.16 -5.16 8.97
CA MET A 7 2.77 -5.93 10.05
C MET A 7 3.96 -6.70 9.51
N ALA A 8 5.09 -6.65 10.22
CA ALA A 8 6.22 -7.50 9.92
C ALA A 8 5.85 -8.98 10.16
N LEU A 9 6.04 -9.81 9.14
CA LEU A 9 5.98 -11.26 9.25
C LEU A 9 7.42 -11.75 9.19
N THR A 10 8.19 -11.61 10.28
CA THR A 10 9.66 -11.72 10.33
C THR A 10 10.27 -12.86 9.50
N LYS A 11 9.61 -14.02 9.43
CA LYS A 11 10.10 -15.19 8.67
C LYS A 11 9.67 -15.24 7.19
N TYR A 12 8.65 -14.48 6.81
CA TYR A 12 7.92 -14.64 5.56
C TYR A 12 7.87 -13.37 4.71
N GLY A 13 7.95 -12.18 5.32
CA GLY A 13 7.94 -10.89 4.63
C GLY A 13 7.11 -9.83 5.37
N LEU A 14 6.29 -9.08 4.64
CA LEU A 14 5.44 -8.03 5.17
C LEU A 14 3.98 -8.27 4.82
N GLY A 15 3.14 -8.40 5.83
CA GLY A 15 1.69 -8.39 5.66
C GLY A 15 1.18 -6.95 5.58
N PHE A 16 0.24 -6.66 4.69
CA PHE A 16 -0.38 -5.35 4.54
C PHE A 16 -1.89 -5.44 4.26
N ARG A 17 -2.61 -4.38 4.58
CA ARG A 17 -3.99 -4.14 4.15
C ARG A 17 -4.06 -2.85 3.37
N LEU A 18 -4.78 -2.87 2.26
CA LEU A 18 -5.05 -1.69 1.46
C LEU A 18 -6.31 -0.97 1.92
N SER A 19 -6.46 0.27 1.49
CA SER A 19 -7.57 1.16 1.84
C SER A 19 -8.96 0.65 1.40
N ASP A 20 -9.03 -0.29 0.45
CA ASP A 20 -10.28 -0.92 -0.03
C ASP A 20 -10.65 -2.21 0.74
N GLY A 21 -9.84 -2.60 1.73
CA GLY A 21 -10.02 -3.84 2.47
C GLY A 21 -9.22 -5.03 1.93
N THR A 22 -8.63 -4.95 0.73
CA THR A 22 -7.75 -5.98 0.17
C THR A 22 -6.59 -6.23 1.13
N THR A 23 -6.32 -7.50 1.44
CA THR A 23 -5.17 -7.88 2.26
C THR A 23 -4.11 -8.52 1.39
N GLY A 24 -2.85 -8.38 1.74
CA GLY A 24 -1.76 -8.96 0.98
C GLY A 24 -0.55 -9.30 1.84
N THR A 25 0.33 -10.10 1.28
CA THR A 25 1.66 -10.37 1.84
C THR A 25 2.70 -10.18 0.74
N LEU A 26 3.65 -9.28 0.96
CA LEU A 26 4.89 -9.18 0.19
C LEU A 26 5.88 -10.16 0.81
N PHE A 27 6.20 -11.22 0.09
CA PHE A 27 7.10 -12.28 0.58
C PHE A 27 8.57 -11.91 0.36
N ASN A 28 9.45 -12.52 1.15
CA ASN A 28 10.90 -12.34 1.04
C ASN A 28 11.49 -12.79 -0.31
N ASP A 29 10.75 -13.59 -1.08
CA ASP A 29 11.11 -13.98 -2.46
C ASP A 29 10.70 -12.93 -3.51
N ASN A 30 10.34 -11.72 -3.07
CA ASN A 30 9.88 -10.59 -3.88
C ASN A 30 8.59 -10.87 -4.68
N THR A 31 7.77 -11.82 -4.23
CA THR A 31 6.44 -12.05 -4.78
C THR A 31 5.35 -11.58 -3.83
N SER A 32 4.18 -11.24 -4.35
CA SER A 32 3.04 -10.76 -3.54
C SER A 32 1.81 -11.63 -3.76
N LEU A 33 1.15 -12.06 -2.69
CA LEU A 33 -0.18 -12.69 -2.76
C LEU A 33 -1.21 -11.78 -2.11
N LEU A 34 -2.28 -11.48 -2.83
CA LEU A 34 -3.38 -10.62 -2.42
C LEU A 34 -4.66 -11.46 -2.28
N ARG A 35 -5.48 -11.14 -1.29
CA ARG A 35 -6.88 -11.53 -1.18
C ARG A 35 -7.70 -10.26 -1.36
N VAL A 36 -8.26 -10.11 -2.57
CA VAL A 36 -9.11 -9.00 -2.97
C VAL A 36 -10.39 -9.06 -2.17
N HIS A 37 -10.88 -7.91 -1.69
CA HIS A 37 -12.08 -7.89 -0.85
C HIS A 37 -13.36 -8.09 -1.65
N GLU A 38 -13.51 -7.40 -2.80
CA GLU A 38 -14.75 -7.37 -3.58
C GLU A 38 -14.50 -7.24 -5.10
N PRO A 39 -14.86 -8.26 -5.91
CA PRO A 39 -15.27 -9.61 -5.48
C PRO A 39 -14.11 -10.38 -4.84
N GLU A 40 -14.42 -11.28 -3.92
CA GLU A 40 -13.40 -12.07 -3.24
C GLU A 40 -12.65 -12.97 -4.24
N SER A 41 -11.34 -12.77 -4.33
CA SER A 41 -10.46 -13.49 -5.25
C SER A 41 -9.01 -13.37 -4.79
N TYR A 42 -8.12 -14.15 -5.41
CA TYR A 42 -6.69 -14.06 -5.16
C TYR A 42 -5.93 -13.53 -6.38
N VAL A 43 -4.91 -12.72 -6.10
CA VAL A 43 -3.99 -12.25 -7.14
C VAL A 43 -2.56 -12.49 -6.68
N TYR A 44 -1.81 -13.23 -7.49
CA TYR A 44 -0.40 -13.51 -7.27
C TYR A 44 0.47 -12.70 -8.24
N VAL A 45 1.34 -11.86 -7.70
CA VAL A 45 2.15 -10.90 -8.45
C VAL A 45 3.62 -11.27 -8.32
N ARG A 46 4.31 -11.39 -9.46
CA ARG A 46 5.74 -11.67 -9.58
C ARG A 46 6.41 -10.55 -10.38
N PRO A 47 6.69 -9.39 -9.74
CA PRO A 47 7.05 -8.18 -10.45
C PRO A 47 8.44 -8.24 -11.11
N TYR A 48 9.38 -9.02 -10.58
CA TYR A 48 10.78 -9.06 -11.04
C TYR A 48 11.15 -10.27 -11.89
N GLU A 49 10.18 -11.06 -12.35
CA GLU A 49 10.46 -12.17 -13.28
C GLU A 49 10.47 -11.70 -14.74
N ASN A 50 11.05 -12.50 -15.65
CA ASN A 50 11.35 -12.16 -17.06
C ASN A 50 10.17 -11.63 -17.91
N ARG A 51 8.95 -11.54 -17.38
CA ARG A 51 7.78 -10.89 -18.00
C ARG A 51 6.78 -10.29 -16.98
N SER A 52 7.21 -9.93 -15.77
CA SER A 52 6.35 -9.43 -14.67
C SER A 52 4.94 -10.04 -14.68
N SER A 53 4.79 -11.27 -14.20
CA SER A 53 3.52 -12.00 -14.35
C SER A 53 2.54 -11.76 -13.21
N ILE A 54 1.26 -11.66 -13.57
CA ILE A 54 0.12 -11.59 -12.64
C ILE A 54 -0.75 -12.83 -12.88
N GLY A 55 -0.99 -13.61 -11.84
CA GLY A 55 -1.95 -14.72 -11.84
C GLY A 55 -3.21 -14.34 -11.07
N HIS A 56 -4.38 -14.57 -11.67
CA HIS A 56 -5.68 -14.37 -11.05
C HIS A 56 -6.29 -15.74 -10.72
N TYR A 57 -6.78 -15.91 -9.50
CA TYR A 57 -7.36 -17.16 -9.03
C TYR A 57 -8.67 -16.88 -8.31
N SER A 58 -9.67 -17.73 -8.53
CA SER A 58 -10.89 -17.70 -7.73
C SER A 58 -10.65 -18.37 -6.37
N VAL A 59 -11.64 -18.29 -5.48
CA VAL A 59 -11.58 -19.00 -4.19
C VAL A 59 -11.67 -20.53 -4.39
N SER A 60 -12.40 -20.99 -5.43
CA SER A 60 -12.60 -22.41 -5.72
C SER A 60 -11.51 -23.04 -6.57
N ASP A 61 -10.74 -22.24 -7.31
CA ASP A 61 -9.69 -22.69 -8.23
C ASP A 61 -8.37 -22.01 -7.87
N PHE A 62 -7.82 -22.39 -6.72
CA PHE A 62 -6.55 -21.89 -6.22
C PHE A 62 -5.44 -22.95 -6.37
N PRO A 63 -4.27 -22.60 -6.91
CA PRO A 63 -3.22 -23.57 -7.23
C PRO A 63 -2.58 -24.15 -5.95
N PRO A 64 -2.49 -25.49 -5.80
CA PRO A 64 -1.93 -26.13 -4.61
C PRO A 64 -0.50 -25.70 -4.26
N GLN A 65 0.29 -25.30 -5.25
CA GLN A 65 1.67 -24.85 -5.06
C GLN A 65 1.76 -23.56 -4.22
N LEU A 66 0.67 -22.79 -4.13
CA LEU A 66 0.59 -21.54 -3.35
C LEU A 66 -0.07 -21.71 -1.98
N ASP A 67 -0.49 -22.92 -1.58
CA ASP A 67 -1.20 -23.19 -0.32
C ASP A 67 -0.49 -22.63 0.92
N LYS A 68 0.84 -22.76 0.97
CA LYS A 68 1.63 -22.23 2.08
C LYS A 68 1.50 -20.70 2.17
N LYS A 69 1.55 -20.01 1.04
CA LYS A 69 1.39 -18.55 0.96
C LYS A 69 -0.03 -18.13 1.29
N GLN A 70 -1.03 -18.88 0.84
CA GLN A 70 -2.44 -18.64 1.17
C GLN A 70 -2.71 -18.77 2.67
N ARG A 71 -2.22 -19.83 3.32
CA ARG A 71 -2.34 -20.03 4.77
C ARG A 71 -1.72 -18.88 5.57
N LEU A 72 -0.53 -18.42 5.16
CA LEU A 72 0.13 -17.28 5.79
C LEU A 72 -0.69 -15.99 5.63
N LEU A 73 -1.20 -15.74 4.42
CA LEU A 73 -2.06 -14.60 4.13
C LEU A 73 -3.34 -14.62 4.98
N HIS A 74 -4.00 -15.78 5.14
CA HIS A 74 -5.17 -15.90 6.01
C HIS A 74 -4.84 -15.67 7.49
N SER A 75 -3.79 -16.31 7.99
CA SER A 75 -3.36 -16.18 9.39
C SER A 75 -3.06 -14.72 9.73
N PHE A 76 -2.36 -14.02 8.84
CA PHE A 76 -2.08 -12.59 8.97
C PHE A 76 -3.34 -11.74 8.79
N GLY A 77 -4.15 -11.99 7.75
CA GLY A 77 -5.34 -11.22 7.43
C GLY A 77 -6.32 -11.18 8.61
N HIS A 78 -6.50 -12.31 9.29
CA HIS A 78 -7.29 -12.38 10.52
C HIS A 78 -6.70 -11.49 11.64
N LYS A 79 -5.38 -11.55 11.86
CA LYS A 79 -4.70 -10.72 12.87
C LYS A 79 -4.84 -9.23 12.56
N ILE A 80 -4.57 -8.80 11.32
CA ILE A 80 -4.59 -7.37 10.99
C ILE A 80 -6.01 -6.78 11.01
N ALA A 81 -7.01 -7.58 10.64
CA ALA A 81 -8.42 -7.18 10.76
C ALA A 81 -8.84 -7.00 12.23
N LYS A 82 -8.36 -7.86 13.13
CA LYS A 82 -8.67 -7.79 14.57
C LYS A 82 -7.89 -6.69 15.31
N SER A 83 -6.63 -6.45 14.92
CA SER A 83 -5.70 -5.60 15.69
C SER A 83 -5.77 -4.11 15.37
N PHE A 84 -6.35 -3.69 14.23
CA PHE A 84 -6.25 -2.30 13.78
C PHE A 84 -7.58 -1.72 13.29
N SER A 85 -8.15 -0.79 14.06
CA SER A 85 -9.31 0.05 13.72
C SER A 85 -8.93 1.25 12.83
N ALA A 86 -7.97 1.07 11.92
CA ALA A 86 -7.49 2.15 11.06
C ALA A 86 -8.65 2.69 10.20
N ARG A 87 -9.00 3.96 10.40
CA ARG A 87 -10.02 4.63 9.59
C ARG A 87 -9.46 4.89 8.20
N VAL A 88 -10.22 4.52 7.18
CA VAL A 88 -9.91 4.85 5.80
C VAL A 88 -10.07 6.35 5.62
N ASP A 89 -8.97 7.02 5.32
CA ASP A 89 -8.97 8.41 4.91
C ASP A 89 -9.28 8.49 3.40
N ARG A 90 -10.43 9.06 3.06
CA ARG A 90 -10.93 9.15 1.68
C ARG A 90 -10.24 10.23 0.86
N ASP A 91 -9.61 11.21 1.51
CA ASP A 91 -8.96 12.34 0.83
C ASP A 91 -7.60 11.94 0.25
N ILE A 92 -6.95 10.93 0.85
CA ILE A 92 -5.67 10.35 0.37
C ILE A 92 -5.81 9.72 -1.03
N CYS A 93 -7.03 9.41 -1.45
CA CYS A 93 -7.28 8.66 -2.67
C CYS A 93 -8.54 9.14 -3.38
N ALA A 94 -8.43 10.28 -4.06
CA ALA A 94 -9.40 10.69 -5.06
C ALA A 94 -9.33 9.84 -6.35
N ASP A 95 -8.42 8.86 -6.45
CA ASP A 95 -8.18 8.15 -7.70
C ASP A 95 -8.73 6.72 -7.75
N SER A 96 -9.62 6.58 -8.73
CA SER A 96 -10.34 5.43 -9.24
C SER A 96 -9.43 4.22 -9.47
N ARG A 97 -9.97 3.02 -9.29
CA ARG A 97 -9.37 1.76 -9.78
C ARG A 97 -8.93 2.00 -11.23
N GLU A 98 -7.64 2.13 -11.49
CA GLU A 98 -7.13 2.22 -12.86
C GLU A 98 -7.42 0.88 -13.55
N PRO A 99 -8.21 0.86 -14.65
CA PRO A 99 -8.54 -0.36 -15.33
C PRO A 99 -7.27 -1.12 -15.73
N GLY A 100 -7.19 -2.40 -15.36
CA GLY A 100 -6.05 -3.25 -15.70
C GLY A 100 -4.85 -3.19 -14.76
N ILE A 101 -4.82 -2.27 -13.77
CA ILE A 101 -3.72 -2.23 -12.79
C ILE A 101 -4.16 -2.85 -11.46
N VAL A 102 -3.55 -3.99 -11.13
CA VAL A 102 -3.63 -4.59 -9.79
C VAL A 102 -2.80 -3.74 -8.83
N LYS A 103 -3.43 -3.03 -7.90
CA LYS A 103 -2.69 -2.32 -6.83
C LYS A 103 -2.13 -3.33 -5.83
N CYS A 104 -0.82 -3.34 -5.65
CA CYS A 104 -0.13 -4.19 -4.70
C CYS A 104 1.16 -3.55 -4.26
N LEU A 105 1.76 -4.09 -3.20
CA LEU A 105 3.07 -3.66 -2.73
C LEU A 105 4.17 -4.37 -3.55
N LEU A 106 5.07 -3.57 -4.12
CA LEU A 106 6.26 -4.04 -4.82
C LEU A 106 7.46 -4.13 -3.88
N GLN A 107 7.64 -3.11 -3.05
CA GLN A 107 8.73 -3.04 -2.08
C GLN A 107 8.28 -2.32 -0.81
N ALA A 108 8.90 -2.72 0.30
CA ALA A 108 8.83 -2.00 1.56
C ALA A 108 10.24 -1.78 2.09
N LEU A 109 10.54 -0.54 2.47
CA LEU A 109 11.80 -0.18 3.08
C LEU A 109 11.54 0.42 4.46
N ALA A 110 12.07 -0.25 5.48
CA ALA A 110 12.14 0.31 6.82
C ALA A 110 13.30 1.30 6.92
N THR A 111 13.05 2.46 7.52
CA THR A 111 14.05 3.50 7.78
C THR A 111 14.05 3.87 9.26
N ASN A 112 14.99 4.71 9.69
CA ASN A 112 15.01 5.27 11.03
C ASN A 112 13.85 6.25 11.30
N VAL A 113 13.18 6.78 10.27
CA VAL A 113 12.12 7.80 10.40
C VAL A 113 10.73 7.29 10.03
N GLY A 114 10.62 6.10 9.44
CA GLY A 114 9.33 5.54 9.02
C GLY A 114 9.44 4.37 8.05
N MET A 115 8.34 4.07 7.37
CA MET A 115 8.22 3.02 6.37
C MET A 115 7.92 3.62 5.00
N VAL A 116 8.74 3.29 4.02
CA VAL A 116 8.49 3.63 2.61
C VAL A 116 7.89 2.41 1.92
N PHE A 117 6.82 2.62 1.18
CA PHE A 117 6.08 1.62 0.42
C PHE A 117 6.03 2.03 -1.04
N LEU A 118 6.54 1.17 -1.91
CA LEU A 118 6.38 1.31 -3.34
C LEU A 118 5.24 0.39 -3.78
N LEU A 119 4.17 0.97 -4.34
CA LEU A 119 3.03 0.25 -4.87
C LEU A 119 3.00 0.33 -6.40
N THR A 120 2.37 -0.65 -7.04
CA THR A 120 2.03 -0.59 -8.47
C THR A 120 1.16 0.62 -8.80
N GLY A 121 1.14 1.02 -10.07
CA GLY A 121 0.46 2.24 -10.53
C GLY A 121 1.08 3.50 -9.92
N ASN A 122 2.43 3.55 -9.92
CA ASN A 122 3.25 4.71 -9.58
C ASN A 122 2.87 5.43 -8.27
N VAL A 123 2.66 4.67 -7.18
CA VAL A 123 2.42 5.26 -5.85
C VAL A 123 3.59 4.95 -4.94
N LEU A 124 4.25 6.01 -4.47
CA LEU A 124 5.20 5.95 -3.38
C LEU A 124 4.51 6.51 -2.13
N GLN A 125 4.39 5.69 -1.09
CA GLN A 125 3.81 6.07 0.18
C GLN A 125 4.89 6.06 1.27
N PHE A 126 4.97 7.11 2.06
CA PHE A 126 5.87 7.21 3.20
C PHE A 126 5.07 7.45 4.48
N ASN A 127 5.11 6.48 5.39
CA ASN A 127 4.46 6.56 6.69
C ASN A 127 5.51 6.84 7.77
N MET A 128 5.45 8.02 8.37
CA MET A 128 6.43 8.51 9.33
C MET A 128 6.10 8.08 10.76
N ARG A 129 7.11 8.01 11.63
CA ARG A 129 6.95 7.64 13.05
C ARG A 129 6.04 8.59 13.83
N ASN A 130 6.02 9.88 13.46
CA ASN A 130 5.12 10.85 14.07
C ASN A 130 3.66 10.71 13.57
N HIS A 131 3.31 9.64 12.85
CA HIS A 131 2.00 9.38 12.24
C HIS A 131 1.64 10.20 10.99
N SER A 132 2.52 11.11 10.56
CA SER A 132 2.39 11.80 9.28
C SER A 132 2.50 10.81 8.11
N LYS A 133 1.85 11.13 7.00
CA LYS A 133 1.86 10.31 5.79
C LYS A 133 2.07 11.20 4.58
N LEU A 134 3.01 10.83 3.73
CA LEU A 134 3.27 11.47 2.45
C LEU A 134 3.05 10.46 1.34
N PHE A 135 2.45 10.90 0.24
CA PHE A 135 2.21 10.09 -0.94
C PHE A 135 2.66 10.88 -2.15
N LEU A 136 3.44 10.26 -3.03
CA LEU A 136 3.71 10.73 -4.37
C LEU A 136 2.99 9.79 -5.35
N TYR A 137 2.17 10.36 -6.22
CA TYR A 137 1.34 9.61 -7.16
C TYR A 137 1.08 10.42 -8.43
N LYS A 138 0.60 9.77 -9.51
CA LYS A 138 0.34 10.42 -10.81
C LYS A 138 1.50 11.33 -11.25
N ASP A 139 2.72 10.80 -11.14
CA ASP A 139 4.02 11.39 -11.51
C ASP A 139 4.47 12.65 -10.74
N ALA A 140 3.55 13.52 -10.34
CA ALA A 140 3.86 14.83 -9.75
C ALA A 140 2.94 15.25 -8.59
N HIS A 141 1.92 14.44 -8.23
CA HIS A 141 0.99 14.82 -7.17
C HIS A 141 1.51 14.36 -5.81
N ILE A 142 1.54 15.28 -4.85
CA ILE A 142 1.85 15.00 -3.46
C ILE A 142 0.59 15.14 -2.63
N PHE A 143 0.33 14.14 -1.79
CA PHE A 143 -0.58 14.27 -0.66
C PHE A 143 0.24 14.20 0.63
N TYR A 144 0.02 15.15 1.54
CA TYR A 144 0.59 15.12 2.87
C TYR A 144 -0.51 15.21 3.93
N LYS A 145 -0.43 14.35 4.93
CA LYS A 145 -1.25 14.41 6.15
C LYS A 145 -0.34 14.48 7.36
N ASN A 146 -0.56 15.46 8.21
CA ASN A 146 0.16 15.60 9.48
C ASN A 146 -0.51 14.76 10.59
N PRO A 147 0.07 14.70 11.80
CA PRO A 147 -0.46 13.92 12.90
C PRO A 147 -1.80 14.44 13.41
N ASP A 148 -2.01 15.76 13.35
CA ASP A 148 -3.22 16.46 13.82
C ASP A 148 -4.41 16.33 12.86
N GLY A 149 -4.21 15.67 11.72
CA GLY A 149 -5.25 15.43 10.71
C GLY A 149 -5.39 16.52 9.65
N GLY A 150 -4.55 17.56 9.69
CA GLY A 150 -4.35 18.50 8.59
C GLY A 150 -3.90 17.76 7.32
N LYS A 151 -4.41 18.21 6.18
CA LYS A 151 -4.20 17.58 4.87
C LYS A 151 -3.87 18.62 3.84
N TRP A 152 -2.94 18.28 2.96
CA TRP A 152 -2.53 19.14 1.87
C TRP A 152 -2.33 18.33 0.60
N HIS A 153 -2.73 18.94 -0.52
CA HIS A 153 -2.53 18.41 -1.86
C HIS A 153 -1.70 19.41 -2.65
N PHE A 154 -0.67 18.90 -3.33
CA PHE A 154 0.22 19.71 -4.15
C PHE A 154 0.47 19.03 -5.48
N ASP A 155 0.68 19.82 -6.51
CA ASP A 155 1.20 19.36 -7.79
C ASP A 155 2.58 19.96 -7.99
N LEU A 156 3.62 19.13 -8.01
CA LEU A 156 5.01 19.57 -8.16
C LEU A 156 5.24 20.39 -9.43
N ARG A 157 4.41 20.23 -10.46
CA ARG A 157 4.47 21.02 -11.70
C ARG A 157 4.12 22.50 -11.49
N GLN A 158 3.41 22.83 -10.40
CA GLN A 158 3.08 24.20 -10.02
C GLN A 158 4.24 24.90 -9.28
N GLY A 159 5.34 24.19 -9.02
CA GLY A 159 6.52 24.72 -8.34
C GLY A 159 6.46 24.65 -6.81
N PRO A 160 7.62 24.71 -6.13
CA PRO A 160 7.71 24.52 -4.68
C PRO A 160 7.20 25.72 -3.88
N GLU A 161 7.01 26.89 -4.50
CA GLU A 161 6.53 28.10 -3.79
C GLU A 161 5.19 27.87 -3.10
N MET A 162 4.30 27.05 -3.68
CA MET A 162 3.00 26.71 -3.11
C MET A 162 3.12 25.88 -1.81
N LEU A 163 4.24 25.18 -1.60
CA LEU A 163 4.52 24.47 -0.34
C LEU A 163 4.89 25.46 0.78
N ILE A 164 5.47 26.61 0.41
CA ILE A 164 6.05 27.59 1.34
C ILE A 164 5.04 28.69 1.72
N ARG A 165 4.10 29.02 0.83
CA ARG A 165 3.16 30.15 1.03
C ARG A 165 2.25 30.07 2.28
N ASN A 166 2.05 28.88 2.85
CA ASN A 166 1.31 28.71 4.11
C ASN A 166 2.21 28.43 5.32
N ALA A 167 3.53 28.43 5.13
CA ALA A 167 4.52 28.32 6.20
C ALA A 167 4.99 29.72 6.59
N THR A 168 4.10 30.55 7.12
CA THR A 168 4.53 31.65 7.99
C THR A 168 5.19 30.99 9.19
N ILE A 169 6.53 30.97 9.20
CA ILE A 169 7.29 30.73 10.42
C ILE A 169 7.04 31.97 11.27
N ASP A 170 6.12 31.88 12.23
CA ASP A 170 6.10 32.84 13.33
C ASP A 170 7.48 32.76 13.99
N ILE A 171 8.22 33.86 13.90
CA ILE A 171 9.50 34.07 14.59
C ILE A 171 9.21 34.51 16.02
#